data_AF-A0AA38HH03-F1
#
_entry.id   AF-A0AA38HH03-F1
#
_cell.length_a   1.000
_cell.length_b   1.000
_cell.length_c   1.000
_cell.angle_alpha   90.00
_cell.angle_beta   90.00
_cell.angle_gamma   90.00
#
_symmetry.space_group_name_H-M   'P 1'
#
loop_
_entity.id
_entity.type
_entity.pdbx_description
1 polymer ?
#
loop_
_entity_poly.entity_id
_entity_poly.type
_entity_poly.pdbx_seq_one_letter_code
_entity_poly.pdbx_strand_id
1 'polypeptide(L)'
;MNIVKDYLLNSFPATIRDQSLKPPKKGGQHLWVAKYAPTRYTHLISDESVNRELLLWLKQWDQCVFRKEVKSVGAELEWERKKILGPSTTQPDPLCRPFKKILLLCGPPGLGKTTLTHIAAKHCGYHVVEINSSDDRSPEIFKSRIKAITETNSAVDTKKPVCLILDEIDGAHPVLIYFSYSRFHHYYSEFKQQSIYTLIQIISSNKKKESKLLRPILCVCNDLFSPSLRPLRPIAHILVMKIPTGLRLESRLRFICARERIRAEPQALAKLCKLANYDLRFCLNTLQMLKKKGKVFNSEMLSSVCFGQRDHRLSLFEIWEKIFRKERGGAPDITAVSAVQSVIENLHDHERIFLGCFENYLTVNFSDPSFSKINHVLEWVAFYDILEAQATRKSDFSLMKFLVFPCFAFHLYCSAHGRPRLNFPASFYEMNKKHDDLYSLLLQARSTLRAFVPNKTFVLELCPFLVQILNPHIRPLSCELLSLSEKNAFSRVAELLCHYNIEFVPVHMDGAFTCALQPDLEVLTSFPVGGPPRRRLTDSVKERISQQAASQKLNKTKAG
;
A
#
# COMPACT_ATOMS: atom_id res chain seq x y z
N MET A 1 11.24 -21.65 -25.33
CA MET A 1 10.12 -22.10 -24.47
C MET A 1 10.39 -23.38 -23.67
N ASN A 2 10.87 -24.49 -24.25
CA ASN A 2 11.17 -25.72 -23.47
C ASN A 2 12.47 -25.67 -22.65
N ILE A 3 13.43 -24.84 -23.06
CA ILE A 3 14.79 -24.77 -22.48
C ILE A 3 14.78 -24.31 -21.01
N VAL A 4 13.89 -23.40 -20.63
CA VAL A 4 13.84 -22.89 -19.24
C VAL A 4 13.12 -23.87 -18.31
N LYS A 5 12.12 -24.58 -18.82
CA LYS A 5 11.45 -25.66 -18.10
C LYS A 5 12.43 -26.79 -17.83
N ASP A 6 13.23 -27.18 -18.82
CA ASP A 6 14.28 -28.19 -18.69
C ASP A 6 15.45 -27.71 -17.82
N TYR A 7 15.87 -26.46 -17.93
CA TYR A 7 16.90 -25.89 -17.07
C TYR A 7 16.43 -25.80 -15.61
N LEU A 8 15.20 -25.38 -15.33
CA LEU A 8 14.64 -25.41 -13.98
C LEU A 8 14.51 -26.86 -13.49
N LEU A 9 13.94 -27.79 -14.27
CA LEU A 9 13.81 -29.20 -13.90
C LEU A 9 15.14 -29.95 -13.70
N ASN A 10 16.23 -29.49 -14.32
CA ASN A 10 17.56 -30.11 -14.27
C ASN A 10 18.56 -29.38 -13.35
N SER A 11 18.27 -28.15 -12.91
CA SER A 11 19.16 -27.38 -12.01
C SER A 11 18.82 -27.50 -10.53
N PHE A 12 17.68 -28.12 -10.19
CA PHE A 12 17.34 -28.51 -8.82
C PHE A 12 17.76 -29.95 -8.53
N PRO A 13 18.19 -30.29 -7.30
CA PRO A 13 18.66 -31.63 -6.98
C PRO A 13 17.58 -32.70 -7.27
N ALA A 14 18.00 -33.77 -7.94
CA ALA A 14 17.14 -34.91 -8.32
C ALA A 14 16.46 -35.58 -7.11
N THR A 15 16.99 -35.37 -5.90
CA THR A 15 16.53 -35.95 -4.63
C THR A 15 15.19 -35.43 -4.09
N ILE A 16 14.49 -34.55 -4.82
CA ILE A 16 13.14 -34.07 -4.43
C ILE A 16 12.10 -34.33 -5.53
N ARG A 17 12.40 -35.18 -6.54
CA ARG A 17 11.36 -35.66 -7.47
C ARG A 17 10.26 -36.50 -6.78
N ASP A 18 10.48 -36.93 -5.53
CA ASP A 18 9.56 -37.78 -4.78
C ASP A 18 9.30 -37.40 -3.31
N GLN A 19 9.52 -36.15 -2.89
CA GLN A 19 8.93 -35.70 -1.61
C GLN A 19 7.46 -35.33 -1.82
N SER A 20 6.61 -36.35 -2.03
CA SER A 20 5.20 -36.19 -1.78
C SER A 20 5.02 -35.74 -0.34
N LEU A 21 4.37 -34.60 -0.11
CA LEU A 21 3.66 -34.39 1.15
C LEU A 21 2.79 -35.64 1.35
N LYS A 22 3.04 -36.40 2.44
CA LYS A 22 2.25 -37.59 2.74
C LYS A 22 0.78 -37.19 2.61
N PRO A 23 -0.01 -37.85 1.74
CA PRO A 23 -1.43 -37.55 1.68
C PRO A 23 -2.00 -37.71 3.10
N PRO A 24 -2.88 -36.81 3.55
CA PRO A 24 -3.46 -36.93 4.88
C PRO A 24 -4.08 -38.32 5.04
N LYS A 25 -3.84 -38.94 6.21
CA LYS A 25 -4.31 -40.30 6.53
C LYS A 25 -5.78 -40.43 6.14
N LYS A 26 -6.11 -41.47 5.36
CA LYS A 26 -7.50 -41.80 5.00
C LYS A 26 -8.25 -42.15 6.28
N GLY A 27 -9.10 -41.25 6.78
CA GLY A 27 -9.90 -41.49 7.99
C GLY A 27 -10.65 -40.28 8.56
N GLY A 28 -10.26 -39.04 8.26
CA GLY A 28 -10.97 -37.84 8.73
C GLY A 28 -11.85 -37.19 7.65
N GLN A 29 -13.01 -36.61 8.04
CA GLN A 29 -13.79 -35.70 7.20
C GLN A 29 -12.99 -34.41 6.93
N HIS A 30 -11.96 -34.47 6.08
CA HIS A 30 -11.18 -33.30 5.73
C HIS A 30 -11.92 -32.40 4.73
N LEU A 31 -11.81 -31.08 4.94
CA LEU A 31 -12.24 -30.07 3.97
C LEU A 31 -11.58 -30.32 2.61
N TRP A 32 -12.34 -30.13 1.54
CA TRP A 32 -11.84 -30.36 0.18
C TRP A 32 -10.67 -29.46 -0.19
N VAL A 33 -10.67 -28.24 0.36
CA VAL A 33 -9.56 -27.28 0.24
C VAL A 33 -8.24 -27.89 0.73
N ALA A 34 -8.25 -28.62 1.85
CA ALA A 34 -7.06 -29.30 2.36
C ALA A 34 -6.76 -30.60 1.61
N LYS A 35 -7.79 -31.40 1.30
CA LYS A 35 -7.65 -32.70 0.60
C LYS A 35 -7.05 -32.55 -0.80
N TYR A 36 -7.43 -31.49 -1.52
CA TYR A 36 -6.99 -31.22 -2.89
C TYR A 36 -5.96 -30.09 -2.99
N ALA A 37 -5.40 -29.66 -1.85
CA ALA A 37 -4.34 -28.67 -1.80
C ALA A 37 -3.17 -29.09 -2.70
N PRO A 38 -2.64 -28.18 -3.53
CA PRO A 38 -1.45 -28.43 -4.32
C PRO A 38 -0.28 -28.89 -3.44
N THR A 39 0.37 -29.98 -3.82
CA THR A 39 1.55 -30.52 -3.13
C THR A 39 2.82 -30.42 -3.97
N ARG A 40 2.66 -30.24 -5.28
CA ARG A 40 3.73 -30.16 -6.28
C ARG A 40 3.52 -28.91 -7.11
N TYR A 41 4.62 -28.39 -7.66
CA TYR A 41 4.60 -27.22 -8.54
C TYR A 41 3.66 -27.39 -9.74
N THR A 42 3.58 -28.60 -10.32
CA THR A 42 2.69 -28.92 -11.45
C THR A 42 1.20 -28.90 -11.11
N HIS A 43 0.83 -28.89 -9.82
CA HIS A 43 -0.56 -28.85 -9.39
C HIS A 43 -1.09 -27.41 -9.22
N LEU A 44 -0.22 -26.40 -9.37
CA LEU A 44 -0.58 -24.99 -9.26
C LEU A 44 -1.37 -24.54 -10.49
N ILE A 45 -2.42 -23.76 -10.26
CA ILE A 45 -3.33 -23.25 -11.29
C ILE A 45 -2.96 -21.81 -11.70
N SER A 46 -2.12 -21.15 -10.89
CA SER A 46 -1.61 -19.81 -11.12
C SER A 46 -0.80 -19.70 -12.42
N ASP A 47 -0.69 -18.47 -12.94
CA ASP A 47 0.04 -18.22 -14.17
C ASP A 47 1.50 -18.66 -14.07
N GLU A 48 1.93 -19.43 -15.08
CA GLU A 48 3.27 -20.02 -15.13
C GLU A 48 4.37 -18.95 -15.19
N SER A 49 4.08 -17.78 -15.76
CA SER A 49 4.98 -16.62 -15.75
C SER A 49 5.28 -16.12 -14.33
N VAL A 50 4.23 -15.92 -13.52
CA VAL A 50 4.36 -15.46 -12.12
C VAL A 50 5.09 -16.52 -11.28
N ASN A 51 4.76 -17.79 -11.49
CA ASN A 51 5.41 -18.90 -10.79
C ASN A 51 6.91 -18.98 -11.12
N ARG A 52 7.26 -18.80 -12.41
CA ARG A 52 8.65 -18.77 -12.88
C ARG A 52 9.39 -17.56 -12.32
N GLU A 53 8.79 -16.39 -12.33
CA GLU A 53 9.42 -15.17 -11.81
C GLU A 53 9.73 -15.28 -10.31
N LEU A 54 8.81 -15.86 -9.52
CA LEU A 54 9.03 -16.17 -8.11
C LEU A 54 10.20 -17.13 -7.90
N LEU A 55 10.28 -18.21 -8.70
CA LEU A 55 11.38 -19.18 -8.63
C LEU A 55 12.72 -18.56 -9.03
N LEU A 56 12.74 -17.73 -10.07
CA LEU A 56 13.94 -17.03 -10.51
C LEU A 56 14.45 -16.07 -9.43
N TRP A 57 13.53 -15.35 -8.78
CA TRP A 57 13.89 -14.49 -7.66
C TRP A 57 14.46 -15.28 -6.47
N LEU A 58 13.85 -16.41 -6.09
CA LEU A 58 14.38 -17.29 -5.04
C LEU A 58 15.76 -17.87 -5.38
N LYS A 59 15.99 -18.23 -6.66
CA LYS A 59 17.27 -18.78 -7.12
C LYS A 59 18.41 -17.76 -7.07
N GLN A 60 18.13 -16.45 -7.13
CA GLN A 60 19.14 -15.41 -6.95
C GLN A 60 19.75 -15.43 -5.54
N TRP A 61 19.06 -16.01 -4.56
CA TRP A 61 19.59 -16.19 -3.21
C TRP A 61 20.56 -17.38 -3.09
N ASP A 62 20.69 -18.24 -4.10
CA ASP A 62 21.43 -19.52 -3.96
C ASP A 62 22.90 -19.34 -3.60
N GLN A 63 23.57 -18.34 -4.19
CA GLN A 63 24.98 -18.07 -3.92
C GLN A 63 25.19 -17.56 -2.49
N CYS A 64 24.28 -16.73 -1.99
CA CYS A 64 24.31 -16.18 -0.63
C CYS A 64 23.95 -17.24 0.42
N VAL A 65 22.91 -18.03 0.17
CA VAL A 65 22.30 -18.93 1.16
C VAL A 65 22.92 -20.32 1.12
N PHE A 66 23.07 -20.90 -0.07
CA PHE A 66 23.54 -22.28 -0.24
C PHE A 66 25.02 -22.36 -0.62
N ARG A 67 25.70 -21.22 -0.83
CA ARG A 67 27.10 -21.14 -1.30
C ARG A 67 27.35 -21.95 -2.58
N LYS A 68 26.33 -22.11 -3.41
CA LYS A 68 26.42 -22.76 -4.72
C LYS A 68 26.66 -21.69 -5.77
N GLU A 69 27.65 -21.89 -6.63
CA GLU A 69 27.78 -21.04 -7.82
C GLU A 69 26.54 -21.17 -8.69
N VAL A 70 25.97 -20.03 -9.07
CA VAL A 70 24.89 -20.00 -10.06
C VAL A 70 25.53 -20.39 -11.39
N LYS A 71 25.43 -21.67 -11.77
CA LYS A 71 25.84 -22.14 -13.10
C LYS A 71 25.27 -21.19 -14.15
N SER A 72 26.13 -20.63 -15.00
CA SER A 72 25.78 -19.67 -16.05
C SER A 72 24.48 -20.08 -16.71
N VAL A 73 23.46 -19.27 -16.50
CA VAL A 73 22.15 -19.56 -17.07
C VAL A 73 22.24 -19.19 -18.55
N GLY A 74 21.75 -20.05 -19.46
CA GLY A 74 21.81 -19.77 -20.89
C GLY A 74 21.30 -18.36 -21.23
N ALA A 75 21.79 -17.78 -22.34
CA ALA A 75 21.62 -16.38 -22.73
C ALA A 75 20.18 -15.81 -22.60
N GLU A 76 19.16 -16.65 -22.76
CA GLU A 76 17.73 -16.30 -22.64
C GLU A 76 17.31 -15.94 -21.19
N LEU A 77 17.93 -16.55 -20.18
CA LEU A 77 17.71 -16.27 -18.76
C LEU A 77 18.57 -15.12 -18.25
N GLU A 78 19.74 -14.88 -18.86
CA GLU A 78 20.50 -13.64 -18.63
C GLU A 78 19.77 -12.40 -19.15
N TRP A 79 19.08 -12.52 -20.28
CA TRP A 79 18.18 -11.48 -20.80
C TRP A 79 17.01 -11.20 -19.83
N GLU A 80 16.35 -12.24 -19.32
CA GLU A 80 15.27 -12.10 -18.31
C GLU A 80 15.81 -11.50 -16.99
N ARG A 81 17.01 -11.91 -16.57
CA ARG A 81 17.73 -11.34 -15.41
C ARG A 81 18.05 -9.87 -15.61
N LYS A 82 18.46 -9.45 -16.82
CA LYS A 82 18.69 -8.04 -17.21
C LYS A 82 17.43 -7.22 -17.37
N LYS A 83 16.27 -7.84 -17.66
CA LYS A 83 14.97 -7.17 -17.75
C LYS A 83 14.36 -6.88 -16.38
N ILE A 84 14.64 -7.74 -15.39
CA ILE A 84 14.21 -7.58 -13.99
C ILE A 84 15.14 -6.62 -13.23
N LEU A 85 16.43 -6.58 -13.59
CA LEU A 85 17.36 -5.53 -13.18
C LEU A 85 16.98 -4.23 -13.92
N GLY A 86 16.66 -3.17 -13.20
CA GLY A 86 16.72 -1.82 -13.77
C GLY A 86 18.15 -1.48 -14.27
N PRO A 87 18.35 -0.30 -14.90
CA PRO A 87 19.59 0.05 -15.56
C PRO A 87 20.80 -0.09 -14.61
N SER A 88 21.89 -0.63 -15.15
CA SER A 88 23.12 -0.92 -14.41
C SER A 88 23.67 0.34 -13.74
N THR A 89 23.71 0.38 -12.41
CA THR A 89 24.60 1.28 -11.68
C THR A 89 25.46 0.50 -10.67
N THR A 90 26.76 0.56 -10.95
CA THR A 90 27.89 0.72 -10.02
C THR A 90 27.88 -0.10 -8.71
N GLN A 91 28.54 -1.24 -8.81
CA GLN A 91 29.00 -2.17 -7.77
C GLN A 91 28.10 -3.39 -7.48
N PRO A 92 28.54 -4.61 -7.85
CA PRO A 92 27.85 -5.84 -7.47
C PRO A 92 27.89 -6.01 -5.94
N ASP A 93 26.75 -6.39 -5.34
CA ASP A 93 26.68 -6.73 -3.91
C ASP A 93 27.73 -7.81 -3.59
N PRO A 94 28.61 -7.63 -2.59
CA PRO A 94 29.62 -8.62 -2.20
C PRO A 94 29.08 -10.02 -1.90
N LEU A 95 27.79 -10.13 -1.58
CA LEU A 95 27.10 -11.40 -1.30
C LEU A 95 26.23 -11.90 -2.48
N CYS A 96 26.29 -11.26 -3.65
CA CYS A 96 25.56 -11.61 -4.87
C CYS A 96 24.03 -11.79 -4.66
N ARG A 97 23.43 -10.98 -3.78
CA ARG A 97 21.99 -11.01 -3.46
C ARG A 97 21.15 -10.27 -4.53
N PRO A 98 19.83 -10.53 -4.60
CA PRO A 98 18.95 -9.74 -5.46
C PRO A 98 18.91 -8.26 -5.04
N PHE A 99 18.73 -7.37 -6.02
CA PHE A 99 18.60 -5.92 -5.81
C PHE A 99 17.45 -5.60 -4.84
N LYS A 100 16.29 -6.22 -5.06
CA LYS A 100 15.16 -6.17 -4.14
C LYS A 100 15.15 -7.42 -3.26
N LYS A 101 15.44 -7.23 -1.97
CA LYS A 101 15.58 -8.31 -0.97
C LYS A 101 14.24 -8.88 -0.48
N ILE A 102 13.15 -8.16 -0.72
CA ILE A 102 11.78 -8.58 -0.40
C ILE A 102 11.05 -8.82 -1.71
N LEU A 103 10.24 -9.88 -1.74
CA LEU A 103 9.23 -10.06 -2.78
C LEU A 103 7.84 -9.91 -2.18
N LEU A 104 6.98 -9.13 -2.83
CA LEU A 104 5.60 -8.90 -2.45
C LEU A 104 4.67 -9.53 -3.49
N LEU A 105 3.97 -10.60 -3.09
CA LEU A 105 2.99 -11.30 -3.91
C LEU A 105 1.59 -10.78 -3.61
N CYS A 106 1.00 -10.08 -4.58
CA CYS A 106 -0.34 -9.52 -4.50
C CYS A 106 -1.30 -10.26 -5.43
N GLY A 107 -2.59 -10.30 -5.08
CA GLY A 107 -3.65 -10.77 -5.98
C GLY A 107 -4.95 -11.04 -5.23
N PRO A 108 -6.06 -11.32 -5.93
CA PRO A 108 -7.34 -11.59 -5.28
C PRO A 108 -7.27 -12.84 -4.38
N PRO A 109 -8.19 -12.96 -3.41
CA PRO A 109 -8.24 -14.11 -2.51
C PRO A 109 -8.49 -15.42 -3.29
N GLY A 110 -8.11 -16.54 -2.69
CA GLY A 110 -8.45 -17.86 -3.23
C GLY A 110 -7.68 -18.33 -4.47
N LEU A 111 -6.74 -17.54 -5.01
CA LEU A 111 -5.88 -17.97 -6.14
C LEU A 111 -4.70 -18.87 -5.73
N GLY A 112 -4.46 -19.03 -4.43
CA GLY A 112 -3.37 -19.87 -3.92
C GLY A 112 -2.03 -19.14 -3.77
N LYS A 113 -2.05 -17.84 -3.44
CA LYS A 113 -0.84 -17.04 -3.16
C LYS A 113 0.05 -17.68 -2.08
N THR A 114 -0.52 -17.96 -0.90
CA THR A 114 0.16 -18.67 0.20
C THR A 114 0.64 -20.05 -0.25
N THR A 115 -0.19 -20.79 -0.99
CA THR A 115 0.20 -22.11 -1.50
C THR A 115 1.39 -22.04 -2.47
N LEU A 116 1.42 -21.03 -3.34
CA LEU A 116 2.50 -20.79 -4.29
C LEU A 116 3.82 -20.49 -3.58
N THR A 117 3.82 -19.57 -2.60
CA THR A 117 5.03 -19.20 -1.86
C THR A 117 5.58 -20.38 -1.07
N HIS A 118 4.72 -21.17 -0.42
CA HIS A 118 5.13 -22.38 0.31
C HIS A 118 5.74 -23.44 -0.61
N ILE A 119 5.11 -23.72 -1.75
CA ILE A 119 5.60 -24.73 -2.71
C ILE A 119 6.91 -24.26 -3.34
N ALA A 120 7.00 -23.00 -3.77
CA ALA A 120 8.20 -22.45 -4.38
C ALA A 120 9.39 -22.49 -3.41
N ALA A 121 9.22 -22.04 -2.17
CA ALA A 121 10.28 -22.06 -1.16
C ALA A 121 10.73 -23.49 -0.82
N LYS A 122 9.79 -24.43 -0.63
CA LYS A 122 10.12 -25.85 -0.40
C LYS A 122 10.84 -26.47 -1.60
N HIS A 123 10.41 -26.13 -2.82
CA HIS A 123 11.01 -26.62 -4.06
C HIS A 123 12.47 -26.14 -4.23
N CYS A 124 12.77 -24.90 -3.81
CA CYS A 124 14.12 -24.36 -3.77
C CYS A 124 14.97 -24.88 -2.59
N GLY A 125 14.43 -25.76 -1.74
CA GLY A 125 15.17 -26.39 -0.64
C GLY A 125 15.18 -25.60 0.68
N TYR A 126 14.36 -24.56 0.80
CA TYR A 126 14.22 -23.80 2.04
C TYR A 126 13.31 -24.51 3.06
N HIS A 127 13.59 -24.28 4.34
CA HIS A 127 12.64 -24.50 5.43
C HIS A 127 11.74 -23.27 5.53
N VAL A 128 10.43 -23.45 5.40
CA VAL A 128 9.47 -22.35 5.38
C VAL A 128 9.01 -22.05 6.80
N VAL A 129 9.16 -20.79 7.22
CA VAL A 129 8.56 -20.26 8.44
C VAL A 129 7.51 -19.24 8.04
N GLU A 130 6.25 -19.55 8.33
CA GLU A 130 5.10 -18.71 8.06
C GLU A 130 4.73 -17.91 9.31
N ILE A 131 4.56 -16.60 9.16
CA ILE A 131 4.04 -15.71 10.20
C ILE A 131 2.79 -15.04 9.63
N ASN A 132 1.63 -15.30 10.25
CA ASN A 132 0.42 -14.60 9.91
C ASN A 132 0.42 -13.24 10.62
N SER A 133 0.44 -12.15 9.84
CA SER A 133 0.59 -10.80 10.38
C SER A 133 -0.71 -10.22 10.97
N SER A 134 -1.87 -10.83 10.69
CA SER A 134 -3.16 -10.47 11.30
C SER A 134 -3.33 -11.01 12.74
N ASP A 135 -2.62 -12.09 13.09
CA ASP A 135 -2.73 -12.76 14.39
C ASP A 135 -1.66 -12.31 15.41
N ASP A 136 -0.42 -12.06 14.97
CA ASP A 136 0.69 -11.64 15.85
C ASP A 136 0.62 -10.12 16.17
N ARG A 137 -0.28 -9.75 17.09
CA ARG A 137 -0.63 -8.34 17.43
C ARG A 137 0.45 -7.54 18.15
N SER A 138 1.59 -8.13 18.53
CA SER A 138 2.67 -7.39 19.23
C SER A 138 3.93 -7.23 18.36
N PRO A 139 4.40 -5.99 18.16
CA PRO A 139 5.55 -5.71 17.30
C PRO A 139 6.88 -6.20 17.88
N GLU A 140 6.94 -6.43 19.20
CA GLU A 140 8.12 -6.94 19.91
C GLU A 140 8.34 -8.44 19.66
N ILE A 141 7.26 -9.24 19.69
CA ILE A 141 7.29 -10.66 19.34
C ILE A 141 7.62 -10.80 17.84
N PHE A 142 7.05 -9.94 17.00
CA PHE A 142 7.35 -9.91 15.58
C PHE A 142 8.83 -9.59 15.30
N LYS A 143 9.38 -8.55 15.96
CA LYS A 143 10.79 -8.14 15.82
C LYS A 143 11.77 -9.22 16.29
N SER A 144 11.49 -9.84 17.44
CA SER A 144 12.33 -10.91 17.99
C SER A 144 12.32 -12.15 17.08
N ARG A 145 11.16 -12.55 16.55
CA ARG A 145 11.04 -13.66 15.57
C ARG A 145 11.82 -13.37 14.29
N ILE A 146 11.70 -12.17 13.72
CA ILE A 146 12.42 -11.81 12.48
C ILE A 146 13.93 -11.78 12.71
N LYS A 147 14.40 -11.20 13.83
CA LYS A 147 15.83 -11.19 14.16
C LYS A 147 16.37 -12.60 14.33
N ALA A 148 15.69 -13.44 15.12
CA ALA A 148 16.08 -14.84 15.31
C ALA A 148 16.18 -15.59 13.97
N ILE A 149 15.22 -15.40 13.06
CA ILE A 149 15.21 -16.07 11.75
C ILE A 149 16.28 -15.51 10.81
N THR A 150 16.59 -14.22 10.89
CA THR A 150 17.59 -13.57 10.03
C THR A 150 19.02 -13.90 10.47
N GLU A 151 19.24 -14.09 11.78
CA GLU A 151 20.55 -14.33 12.39
C GLU A 151 20.90 -15.83 12.49
N THR A 152 19.91 -16.73 12.62
CA THR A 152 20.18 -18.16 12.81
C THR A 152 20.47 -18.88 11.48
N ASN A 153 21.57 -19.64 11.42
CA ASN A 153 22.03 -20.28 10.19
C ASN A 153 21.17 -21.48 9.72
N SER A 154 20.42 -22.10 10.61
CA SER A 154 19.52 -23.24 10.35
C SER A 154 18.43 -23.30 11.44
N ALA A 155 17.23 -23.76 11.12
CA ALA A 155 16.26 -24.08 12.17
C ALA A 155 16.82 -25.24 13.02
N VAL A 156 16.62 -25.17 14.34
CA VAL A 156 17.24 -26.07 15.35
C VAL A 156 17.05 -27.57 15.03
N ASP A 157 16.04 -27.92 14.21
CA ASP A 157 15.71 -29.30 13.82
C ASP A 157 15.95 -29.67 12.34
N THR A 158 16.32 -28.71 11.47
CA THR A 158 16.53 -29.01 10.04
C THR A 158 17.78 -28.34 9.50
N LYS A 159 18.68 -29.12 8.88
CA LYS A 159 19.88 -28.64 8.17
C LYS A 159 19.57 -27.77 6.93
N LYS A 160 18.34 -27.27 6.78
CA LYS A 160 17.89 -26.45 5.64
C LYS A 160 17.83 -24.97 6.05
N PRO A 161 18.22 -24.05 5.15
CA PRO A 161 18.15 -22.63 5.42
C PRO A 161 16.70 -22.14 5.46
N VAL A 162 16.42 -21.12 6.26
CA VAL A 162 15.07 -20.61 6.49
C VAL A 162 14.65 -19.62 5.41
N CYS A 163 13.40 -19.72 4.94
CA CYS A 163 12.72 -18.69 4.16
C CYS A 163 11.52 -18.19 4.96
N LEU A 164 11.45 -16.88 5.18
CA LEU A 164 10.38 -16.23 5.93
C LEU A 164 9.23 -15.90 4.96
N ILE A 165 8.03 -16.34 5.31
CA ILE A 165 6.78 -15.96 4.65
C ILE A 165 5.94 -15.15 5.62
N LEU A 166 5.61 -13.92 5.23
CA LEU A 166 4.68 -13.06 5.94
C LEU A 166 3.36 -13.09 5.19
N ASP A 167 2.33 -13.73 5.76
CA ASP A 167 1.00 -13.79 5.16
C ASP A 167 0.11 -12.65 5.67
N GLU A 168 -0.86 -12.26 4.84
CA GLU A 168 -1.86 -11.21 5.10
C GLU A 168 -1.27 -9.86 5.57
N ILE A 169 -0.15 -9.43 5.00
CA ILE A 169 0.59 -8.24 5.49
C ILE A 169 -0.15 -6.91 5.32
N ASP A 170 -1.20 -6.91 4.51
CA ASP A 170 -2.18 -5.83 4.38
C ASP A 170 -3.20 -5.80 5.54
N GLY A 171 -3.40 -6.94 6.22
CA GLY A 171 -4.22 -7.09 7.43
C GLY A 171 -3.52 -6.63 8.71
N ALA A 172 -2.20 -6.39 8.67
CA ALA A 172 -1.48 -5.61 9.68
C ALA A 172 -1.90 -4.14 9.59
N HIS A 173 -3.17 -3.88 9.85
CA HIS A 173 -3.70 -2.54 9.95
C HIS A 173 -3.04 -1.89 11.18
N PRO A 174 -2.58 -0.64 11.10
CA PRO A 174 -2.45 0.12 12.34
C PRO A 174 -3.82 0.02 13.02
N VAL A 175 -3.85 -0.29 14.31
CA VAL A 175 -5.03 0.05 15.11
C VAL A 175 -5.03 1.58 15.17
N LEU A 176 -5.39 2.21 14.05
CA LEU A 176 -6.13 3.44 14.09
C LEU A 176 -7.43 2.99 14.72
N ILE A 177 -7.54 3.25 16.02
CA ILE A 177 -8.86 3.56 16.51
C ILE A 177 -9.27 4.75 15.64
N TYR A 178 -10.08 4.47 14.62
CA TYR A 178 -10.87 5.49 13.95
C TYR A 178 -11.87 5.95 15.02
N PHE A 179 -11.39 6.70 16.01
CA PHE A 179 -12.24 7.67 16.66
C PHE A 179 -12.41 8.73 15.59
N SER A 180 -13.54 8.61 14.88
CA SER A 180 -14.04 9.56 13.91
C SER A 180 -13.67 10.98 14.31
N TYR A 181 -13.07 11.69 13.35
CA TYR A 181 -13.04 13.14 13.22
C TYR A 181 -13.75 13.92 14.33
N SER A 182 -13.03 14.13 15.42
CA SER A 182 -13.34 15.23 16.33
C SER A 182 -12.38 16.36 15.99
N ARG A 183 -12.97 17.47 15.57
CA ARG A 183 -12.34 18.79 15.38
C ARG A 183 -11.85 19.38 16.72
N PHE A 184 -11.56 18.54 17.71
CA PHE A 184 -11.23 18.85 19.09
C PHE A 184 -10.14 17.89 19.59
N HIS A 185 -8.91 18.41 19.60
CA HIS A 185 -7.75 18.07 20.44
C HIS A 185 -7.48 16.64 20.94
N HIS A 186 -6.21 16.27 20.75
CA HIS A 186 -5.35 15.48 21.64
C HIS A 186 -5.69 14.00 21.86
N TYR A 187 -5.03 13.13 21.09
CA TYR A 187 -3.87 12.35 21.54
C TYR A 187 -3.34 11.56 20.34
N TYR A 188 -2.48 12.19 19.54
CA TYR A 188 -1.66 11.46 18.57
C TYR A 188 -0.60 10.68 19.36
N SER A 189 -0.92 9.47 19.79
CA SER A 189 0.13 8.47 19.86
C SER A 189 0.40 8.06 18.42
N GLU A 190 1.57 8.44 17.88
CA GLU A 190 2.12 7.89 16.64
C GLU A 190 2.23 6.35 16.79
N PHE A 191 1.14 5.60 16.61
CA PHE A 191 1.22 4.18 16.29
C PHE A 191 1.63 4.07 14.83
N LYS A 192 2.88 4.49 14.57
CA LYS A 192 3.66 4.09 13.40
C LYS A 192 3.49 2.58 13.29
N GLN A 193 3.23 2.08 12.08
CA GLN A 193 3.13 0.66 11.77
C GLN A 193 4.43 -0.06 12.18
N GLN A 194 4.51 -0.44 13.46
CA GLN A 194 5.77 -0.75 14.10
C GLN A 194 6.38 -2.01 13.47
N SER A 195 5.57 -2.95 12.98
CA SER A 195 6.01 -4.16 12.28
C SER A 195 6.63 -3.88 10.91
N ILE A 196 5.96 -3.13 10.03
CA ILE A 196 6.44 -2.80 8.68
C ILE A 196 7.62 -1.82 8.73
N TYR A 197 7.57 -0.83 9.63
CA TYR A 197 8.69 0.08 9.82
C TYR A 197 9.89 -0.62 10.45
N THR A 198 9.68 -1.58 11.37
CA THR A 198 10.76 -2.44 11.89
C THR A 198 11.37 -3.30 10.79
N LEU A 199 10.56 -3.88 9.90
CA LEU A 199 11.08 -4.60 8.72
C LEU A 199 11.95 -3.69 7.86
N ILE A 200 11.49 -2.48 7.55
CA ILE A 200 12.24 -1.48 6.79
C ILE A 200 13.53 -1.08 7.51
N GLN A 201 13.48 -0.89 8.83
CA GLN A 201 14.66 -0.59 9.65
C GLN A 201 15.68 -1.74 9.64
N ILE A 202 15.24 -3.00 9.75
CA ILE A 202 16.12 -4.18 9.64
C ILE A 202 16.79 -4.21 8.26
N ILE A 203 16.08 -3.79 7.21
CA ILE A 203 16.63 -3.75 5.85
C ILE A 203 17.58 -2.56 5.65
N SER A 204 17.26 -1.38 6.19
CA SER A 204 18.04 -0.14 6.00
C SER A 204 19.28 -0.04 6.90
N SER A 205 19.24 -0.64 8.10
CA SER A 205 20.39 -0.74 9.02
C SER A 205 21.56 -1.57 8.47
N ASN A 206 21.36 -2.28 7.35
CA ASN A 206 22.38 -3.00 6.58
C ASN A 206 23.53 -2.11 6.04
N LYS A 207 23.50 -0.78 6.20
CA LYS A 207 24.66 0.10 5.89
C LYS A 207 25.78 0.03 6.95
N LYS A 208 25.50 -0.42 8.18
CA LYS A 208 26.53 -0.70 9.20
C LYS A 208 26.91 -2.19 9.16
N LYS A 209 28.20 -2.50 9.38
CA LYS A 209 28.87 -3.78 9.07
C LYS A 209 28.26 -5.06 9.72
N GLU A 210 27.31 -4.96 10.65
CA GLU A 210 26.96 -6.06 11.57
C GLU A 210 25.60 -6.74 11.39
N SER A 211 24.65 -6.23 10.58
CA SER A 211 23.35 -6.90 10.38
C SER A 211 23.00 -7.08 8.91
N LYS A 212 23.64 -8.05 8.24
CA LYS A 212 23.38 -8.35 6.82
C LYS A 212 22.15 -9.26 6.70
N LEU A 213 21.14 -8.88 5.91
CA LEU A 213 20.03 -9.79 5.58
C LEU A 213 20.57 -10.95 4.73
N LEU A 214 20.55 -12.18 5.29
CA LEU A 214 21.09 -13.39 4.66
C LEU A 214 20.01 -14.36 4.16
N ARG A 215 18.72 -14.01 4.30
CA ARG A 215 17.61 -14.91 3.99
C ARG A 215 16.53 -14.19 3.17
N PRO A 216 15.85 -14.89 2.24
CA PRO A 216 14.74 -14.32 1.49
C PRO A 216 13.51 -14.10 2.38
N ILE A 217 12.86 -12.95 2.18
CA ILE A 217 11.56 -12.63 2.79
C ILE A 217 10.50 -12.54 1.68
N LEU A 218 9.47 -13.36 1.79
CA LEU A 218 8.29 -13.37 0.93
C LEU A 218 7.11 -12.77 1.69
N CYS A 219 6.51 -11.72 1.15
CA CYS A 219 5.31 -11.10 1.68
C CYS A 219 4.12 -11.43 0.80
N VAL A 220 2.98 -11.78 1.38
CA VAL A 220 1.73 -12.03 0.67
C VAL A 220 0.69 -11.00 1.12
N CYS A 221 0.01 -10.38 0.16
CA CYS A 221 -1.07 -9.43 0.41
C CYS A 221 -2.24 -9.64 -0.55
N ASN A 222 -3.43 -9.21 -0.18
CA ASN A 222 -4.59 -9.21 -1.06
C ASN A 222 -4.69 -7.91 -1.87
N ASP A 223 -4.42 -6.77 -1.22
CA ASP A 223 -4.42 -5.45 -1.85
C ASP A 223 -3.05 -4.77 -1.78
N LEU A 224 -2.47 -4.48 -2.95
CA LEU A 224 -1.19 -3.78 -3.10
C LEU A 224 -1.28 -2.32 -2.65
N PHE A 225 -2.45 -1.69 -2.79
CA PHE A 225 -2.65 -0.26 -2.53
C PHE A 225 -3.06 0.04 -1.09
N SER A 226 -3.12 -0.99 -0.23
CA SER A 226 -3.34 -0.84 1.20
C SER A 226 -2.36 0.19 1.79
N PRO A 227 -2.84 1.16 2.59
CA PRO A 227 -2.00 2.18 3.23
C PRO A 227 -0.80 1.61 3.99
N SER A 228 -0.95 0.42 4.58
CA SER A 228 0.12 -0.30 5.29
C SER A 228 1.31 -0.65 4.42
N LEU A 229 1.10 -0.86 3.12
CA LEU A 229 2.15 -1.30 2.21
C LEU A 229 2.84 -0.16 1.48
N ARG A 230 2.34 1.09 1.59
CA ARG A 230 2.91 2.27 0.96
C ARG A 230 4.44 2.38 1.10
N PRO A 231 5.04 2.20 2.30
CA PRO A 231 6.49 2.30 2.46
C PRO A 231 7.24 1.04 2.00
N LEU A 232 6.59 -0.12 1.90
CA LEU A 232 7.19 -1.39 1.45
C LEU A 232 7.25 -1.52 -0.08
N ARG A 233 6.27 -0.95 -0.79
CA ARG A 233 6.18 -0.98 -2.27
C ARG A 233 7.47 -0.57 -3.02
N PRO A 234 8.15 0.55 -2.69
CA PRO A 234 9.35 0.94 -3.45
C PRO A 234 10.54 -0.03 -3.25
N ILE A 235 10.64 -0.68 -2.10
CA ILE A 235 11.77 -1.56 -1.74
C ILE A 235 11.54 -3.03 -2.09
N ALA A 236 10.30 -3.45 -2.35
CA ALA A 236 9.91 -4.83 -2.66
C ALA A 236 9.77 -5.11 -4.17
N HIS A 237 10.08 -6.35 -4.57
CA HIS A 237 9.80 -6.89 -5.90
C HIS A 237 8.33 -7.27 -5.97
N ILE A 238 7.53 -6.56 -6.76
CA ILE A 238 6.07 -6.72 -6.77
C ILE A 238 5.69 -7.75 -7.84
N LEU A 239 5.10 -8.86 -7.41
CA LEU A 239 4.47 -9.85 -8.28
C LEU A 239 2.96 -9.78 -8.12
N VAL A 240 2.24 -9.58 -9.22
CA VAL A 240 0.76 -9.57 -9.22
C VAL A 240 0.26 -10.86 -9.83
N MET A 241 -0.35 -11.71 -9.00
CA MET A 241 -1.07 -12.90 -9.42
C MET A 241 -2.41 -12.49 -10.04
N LYS A 242 -2.54 -12.74 -11.34
CA LYS A 242 -3.76 -12.49 -12.09
C LYS A 242 -4.75 -13.63 -11.94
N ILE A 243 -6.02 -13.33 -12.19
CA ILE A 243 -7.08 -14.32 -12.25
C ILE A 243 -6.75 -15.35 -13.36
N PRO A 244 -6.72 -16.66 -13.04
CA PRO A 244 -6.40 -17.69 -14.02
C PRO A 244 -7.48 -17.77 -15.10
N THR A 245 -7.10 -18.27 -16.28
CA THR A 245 -8.05 -18.51 -17.36
C THR A 245 -9.13 -19.50 -16.89
N GLY A 246 -10.41 -19.18 -17.13
CA GLY A 246 -11.54 -19.98 -16.65
C GLY A 246 -11.43 -21.48 -17.00
N LEU A 247 -10.87 -21.80 -18.17
CA LEU A 247 -10.63 -23.18 -18.62
C LEU A 247 -9.71 -23.98 -17.67
N ARG A 248 -8.68 -23.38 -17.09
CA ARG A 248 -7.76 -24.06 -16.15
C ARG A 248 -8.47 -24.41 -14.85
N LEU A 249 -9.24 -23.47 -14.31
CA LEU A 249 -10.03 -23.67 -13.10
C LEU A 249 -11.12 -24.72 -13.33
N GLU A 250 -11.87 -24.61 -14.41
CA GLU A 250 -12.90 -25.59 -14.81
C GLU A 250 -12.33 -27.00 -14.96
N SER A 251 -11.17 -27.14 -15.61
CA SER A 251 -10.50 -28.44 -15.78
C SER A 251 -10.11 -29.05 -14.42
N ARG A 252 -9.63 -28.23 -13.48
CA ARG A 252 -9.32 -28.68 -12.12
C ARG A 252 -10.59 -29.09 -11.36
N LEU A 253 -11.65 -28.28 -11.42
CA LEU A 253 -12.91 -28.60 -10.74
C LEU A 253 -13.55 -29.86 -11.32
N ARG A 254 -13.51 -30.05 -12.64
CA ARG A 254 -13.99 -31.27 -13.32
C ARG A 254 -13.24 -32.51 -12.82
N PHE A 255 -11.92 -32.43 -12.70
CA PHE A 255 -11.10 -33.50 -12.13
C PHE A 255 -11.49 -33.84 -10.68
N ILE A 256 -11.77 -32.83 -9.85
CA ILE A 256 -12.19 -33.02 -8.47
C ILE A 256 -13.60 -33.62 -8.40
N CYS A 257 -14.55 -33.14 -9.20
CA CYS A 257 -15.90 -33.70 -9.30
C CYS A 257 -15.87 -35.18 -9.73
N ALA A 258 -15.04 -35.54 -10.70
CA ALA A 258 -14.87 -36.92 -11.13
C ALA A 258 -14.35 -37.83 -10.00
N ARG A 259 -13.34 -37.38 -9.24
CA ARG A 259 -12.82 -38.11 -8.08
C ARG A 259 -13.81 -38.22 -6.93
N GLU A 260 -14.64 -37.21 -6.75
CA GLU A 260 -15.64 -37.14 -5.68
C GLU A 260 -17.00 -37.73 -6.09
N ARG A 261 -17.11 -38.27 -7.31
CA ARG A 261 -18.33 -38.87 -7.88
C ARG A 261 -19.53 -37.89 -7.92
N ILE A 262 -19.27 -36.61 -8.20
CA ILE A 262 -20.32 -35.63 -8.47
C ILE A 262 -20.57 -35.56 -9.98
N ARG A 263 -21.82 -35.74 -10.41
CA ARG A 263 -22.25 -35.42 -11.78
C ARG A 263 -22.42 -33.90 -11.88
N ALA A 264 -21.49 -33.24 -12.57
CA ALA A 264 -21.48 -31.80 -12.78
C ALA A 264 -21.44 -31.47 -14.27
N GLU A 265 -22.43 -30.72 -14.74
CA GLU A 265 -22.46 -30.23 -16.12
C GLU A 265 -21.34 -29.21 -16.37
N PRO A 266 -20.65 -29.26 -17.53
CA PRO A 266 -19.61 -28.28 -17.87
C PRO A 266 -20.10 -26.83 -17.82
N GLN A 267 -21.33 -26.56 -18.28
CA GLN A 267 -21.92 -25.23 -18.27
C GLN A 267 -22.17 -24.72 -16.84
N ALA A 268 -22.62 -25.60 -15.95
CA ALA A 268 -22.81 -25.25 -14.54
C ALA A 268 -21.46 -24.97 -13.85
N LEU A 269 -20.39 -25.70 -14.18
CA LEU A 269 -19.05 -25.44 -13.61
C LEU A 269 -18.48 -24.09 -14.09
N ALA A 270 -18.67 -23.77 -15.37
CA ALA A 270 -18.29 -22.47 -15.92
C ALA A 270 -19.07 -21.33 -15.25
N LYS A 271 -20.37 -21.52 -15.01
CA LYS A 271 -21.21 -20.56 -14.28
C LYS A 271 -20.76 -20.39 -12.83
N LEU A 272 -20.42 -21.47 -12.13
CA LEU A 272 -19.87 -21.42 -10.77
C LEU A 272 -18.56 -20.64 -10.72
N CYS A 273 -17.63 -20.89 -11.64
CA CYS A 273 -16.35 -20.17 -11.70
C CYS A 273 -16.57 -18.65 -11.88
N LYS A 274 -17.52 -18.27 -12.75
CA LYS A 274 -17.89 -16.86 -12.96
C LYS A 274 -18.52 -16.23 -11.72
N LEU A 275 -19.45 -16.93 -11.06
CA LEU A 275 -20.11 -16.45 -9.84
C LEU A 275 -19.14 -16.32 -8.66
N ALA A 276 -18.14 -17.19 -8.59
CA ALA A 276 -17.12 -17.20 -7.55
C ALA A 276 -15.98 -16.18 -7.80
N ASN A 277 -16.05 -15.36 -8.85
CA ASN A 277 -14.94 -14.52 -9.30
C ASN A 277 -13.62 -15.31 -9.43
N TYR A 278 -13.72 -16.57 -9.85
CA TYR A 278 -12.61 -17.52 -9.99
C TYR A 278 -11.85 -17.83 -8.69
N ASP A 279 -12.47 -17.64 -7.52
CA ASP A 279 -11.92 -18.10 -6.24
C ASP A 279 -12.03 -19.63 -6.12
N LEU A 280 -10.87 -20.30 -6.12
CA LEU A 280 -10.78 -21.77 -6.01
C LEU A 280 -11.30 -22.28 -4.66
N ARG A 281 -10.96 -21.59 -3.56
CA ARG A 281 -11.35 -21.98 -2.20
C ARG A 281 -12.87 -21.93 -2.08
N PHE A 282 -13.47 -20.86 -2.58
CA PHE A 282 -14.92 -20.70 -2.67
C PHE A 282 -15.56 -21.82 -3.48
N CYS A 283 -15.11 -22.04 -4.72
CA CYS A 283 -15.65 -23.07 -5.61
C CYS A 283 -15.61 -24.47 -4.96
N LEU A 284 -14.50 -24.82 -4.29
CA LEU A 284 -14.35 -26.10 -3.61
C LEU A 284 -15.31 -26.25 -2.42
N ASN A 285 -15.47 -25.20 -1.62
CA ASN A 285 -16.39 -25.20 -0.48
C ASN A 285 -17.85 -25.31 -0.96
N THR A 286 -18.23 -24.62 -2.03
CA THR A 286 -19.56 -24.74 -2.63
C THR A 286 -19.82 -26.15 -3.13
N LEU A 287 -18.88 -26.77 -3.85
CA LEU A 287 -19.03 -28.15 -4.33
C LEU A 287 -19.09 -29.15 -3.17
N GLN A 288 -18.28 -28.95 -2.12
CA GLN A 288 -18.30 -29.79 -0.92
C GLN A 288 -19.66 -29.70 -0.20
N MET A 289 -20.24 -28.50 -0.10
CA MET A 289 -21.56 -28.30 0.48
C MET A 289 -22.65 -28.98 -0.35
N LEU A 290 -22.60 -28.86 -1.68
CA LEU A 290 -23.56 -29.49 -2.59
C LEU A 290 -23.52 -31.02 -2.50
N LYS A 291 -22.33 -31.60 -2.35
CA LYS A 291 -22.18 -33.04 -2.12
C LYS A 291 -22.87 -33.50 -0.83
N LYS A 292 -22.68 -32.77 0.27
CA LYS A 292 -23.33 -33.09 1.56
C LYS A 292 -24.85 -33.04 1.45
N LYS A 293 -25.41 -32.20 0.58
CA LYS A 293 -26.86 -32.11 0.33
C LYS A 293 -27.40 -33.19 -0.62
N GLY A 294 -26.54 -34.04 -1.22
CA GLY A 294 -26.95 -35.15 -2.08
C GLY A 294 -27.60 -34.75 -3.42
N LYS A 295 -27.45 -33.51 -3.86
CA LYS A 295 -28.15 -32.97 -5.06
C LYS A 295 -27.28 -33.05 -6.32
N VAL A 296 -27.94 -33.28 -7.47
CA VAL A 296 -27.32 -33.17 -8.81
C VAL A 296 -26.99 -31.70 -9.09
N PHE A 297 -25.87 -31.46 -9.77
CA PHE A 297 -25.32 -30.11 -9.98
C PHE A 297 -25.86 -29.49 -11.29
N ASN A 298 -26.92 -28.68 -11.18
CA ASN A 298 -27.59 -28.01 -12.30
C ASN A 298 -27.46 -26.47 -12.22
N SER A 299 -27.56 -25.79 -13.38
CA SER A 299 -27.44 -24.32 -13.53
C SER A 299 -28.43 -23.50 -12.68
N GLU A 300 -29.62 -24.05 -12.40
CA GLU A 300 -30.69 -23.40 -11.61
C GLU A 300 -30.44 -23.46 -10.10
N MET A 301 -29.77 -24.52 -9.63
CA MET A 301 -29.41 -24.67 -8.20
C MET A 301 -28.28 -23.71 -7.81
N LEU A 302 -27.41 -23.33 -8.76
CA LEU A 302 -26.37 -22.34 -8.51
C LEU A 302 -26.96 -20.98 -8.15
N SER A 303 -28.08 -20.59 -8.77
CA SER A 303 -28.78 -19.33 -8.42
C SER A 303 -29.30 -19.34 -6.99
N SER A 304 -29.80 -20.46 -6.47
CA SER A 304 -30.35 -20.53 -5.10
C SER A 304 -29.27 -20.68 -4.03
N VAL A 305 -28.19 -21.39 -4.33
CA VAL A 305 -27.08 -21.63 -3.38
C VAL A 305 -26.11 -20.45 -3.32
N CYS A 306 -25.87 -19.79 -4.45
CA CYS A 306 -25.04 -18.59 -4.50
C CYS A 306 -25.83 -17.30 -4.23
N PHE A 307 -27.15 -17.35 -4.02
CA PHE A 307 -27.96 -16.15 -3.74
C PHE A 307 -27.46 -15.42 -2.47
N GLY A 308 -27.12 -16.18 -1.43
CA GLY A 308 -26.57 -15.61 -0.17
C GLY A 308 -25.08 -15.28 -0.19
N GLN A 309 -24.37 -15.44 -1.31
CA GLN A 309 -22.94 -15.16 -1.43
C GLN A 309 -22.54 -14.42 -2.72
N ARG A 310 -23.53 -13.88 -3.48
CA ARG A 310 -23.28 -12.81 -4.47
C ARG A 310 -22.55 -11.62 -3.84
N ASP A 311 -22.62 -11.50 -2.51
CA ASP A 311 -21.92 -10.52 -1.66
C ASP A 311 -20.45 -10.90 -1.37
N HIS A 312 -19.73 -11.49 -2.32
CA HIS A 312 -18.26 -11.42 -2.27
C HIS A 312 -17.87 -9.98 -2.58
N ARG A 313 -17.58 -9.22 -1.51
CA ARG A 313 -17.01 -7.85 -1.49
C ARG A 313 -16.70 -7.36 -2.90
N LEU A 314 -17.67 -6.71 -3.55
CA LEU A 314 -17.38 -5.98 -4.78
C LEU A 314 -16.20 -5.08 -4.48
N SER A 315 -15.21 -5.06 -5.36
CA SER A 315 -14.10 -4.12 -5.18
C SER A 315 -14.67 -2.70 -5.19
N LEU A 316 -14.10 -1.79 -4.40
CA LEU A 316 -14.51 -0.37 -4.39
C LEU A 316 -14.59 0.19 -5.83
N PHE A 317 -13.67 -0.22 -6.71
CA PHE A 317 -13.69 0.14 -8.12
C PHE A 317 -14.86 -0.43 -8.91
N GLU A 318 -15.32 -1.64 -8.60
CA GLU A 318 -16.49 -2.23 -9.25
C GLU A 318 -17.78 -1.54 -8.78
N ILE A 319 -17.82 -1.11 -7.52
CA ILE A 319 -18.93 -0.32 -6.97
C ILE A 319 -18.98 1.05 -7.65
N TRP A 320 -17.85 1.76 -7.73
CA TRP A 320 -17.78 3.02 -8.45
C TRP A 320 -18.08 2.86 -9.94
N GLU A 321 -17.63 1.76 -10.59
CA GLU A 321 -18.01 1.47 -11.98
C GLU A 321 -19.53 1.35 -12.11
N LYS A 322 -20.20 0.64 -11.18
CA LYS A 322 -21.67 0.54 -11.18
C LYS A 322 -22.34 1.88 -10.93
N ILE A 323 -21.84 2.71 -10.01
CA ILE A 323 -22.40 4.04 -9.72
C ILE A 323 -22.31 4.95 -10.96
N PHE A 324 -21.17 4.97 -11.66
CA PHE A 324 -20.97 5.88 -12.78
C PHE A 324 -21.38 5.32 -14.15
N ARG A 325 -21.81 4.06 -14.24
CA ARG A 325 -22.18 3.42 -15.51
C ARG A 325 -23.69 3.38 -15.68
N LYS A 326 -24.16 3.90 -16.83
CA LYS A 326 -25.56 3.78 -17.25
C LYS A 326 -25.74 2.56 -18.17
N GLU A 327 -26.66 1.67 -17.83
CA GLU A 327 -26.98 0.49 -18.67
C GLU A 327 -27.65 0.92 -19.98
N ARG A 328 -27.24 0.31 -21.11
CA ARG A 328 -27.82 0.60 -22.43
C ARG A 328 -29.18 -0.10 -22.54
N GLY A 329 -30.25 0.67 -22.66
CA GLY A 329 -31.65 0.19 -22.70
C GLY A 329 -32.37 0.17 -21.35
N GLY A 330 -31.90 0.95 -20.38
CA GLY A 330 -32.32 0.85 -18.97
C GLY A 330 -33.78 1.19 -18.68
N ALA A 331 -34.35 0.40 -17.75
CA ALA A 331 -35.58 0.65 -17.00
C ALA A 331 -35.57 2.04 -16.31
N PRO A 332 -36.73 2.59 -15.88
CA PRO A 332 -36.82 3.93 -15.30
C PRO A 332 -35.77 4.15 -14.19
N ASP A 333 -35.23 5.36 -14.08
CA ASP A 333 -34.10 5.71 -13.20
C ASP A 333 -34.27 5.17 -11.74
N ILE A 334 -35.51 5.02 -11.28
CA ILE A 334 -35.89 4.43 -9.98
C ILE A 334 -35.38 2.98 -9.80
N THR A 335 -35.43 2.16 -10.86
CA THR A 335 -34.96 0.76 -10.83
C THR A 335 -33.44 0.64 -10.89
N ALA A 336 -32.76 1.61 -11.51
CA ALA A 336 -31.30 1.68 -11.49
C ALA A 336 -30.80 2.13 -10.11
N VAL A 337 -31.50 3.07 -9.47
CA VAL A 337 -31.23 3.51 -8.10
C VAL A 337 -31.44 2.36 -7.10
N SER A 338 -32.48 1.54 -7.24
CA SER A 338 -32.70 0.40 -6.34
C SER A 338 -31.63 -0.70 -6.48
N ALA A 339 -31.10 -0.91 -7.69
CA ALA A 339 -29.97 -1.80 -7.92
C ALA A 339 -28.69 -1.28 -7.23
N VAL A 340 -28.40 0.02 -7.33
CA VAL A 340 -27.27 0.65 -6.64
C VAL A 340 -27.47 0.65 -5.11
N GLN A 341 -28.70 0.84 -4.63
CA GLN A 341 -29.06 0.79 -3.21
C GLN A 341 -28.73 -0.57 -2.59
N SER A 342 -29.16 -1.67 -3.22
CA SER A 342 -28.83 -3.02 -2.75
C SER A 342 -27.32 -3.29 -2.67
N VAL A 343 -26.53 -2.64 -3.53
CA VAL A 343 -25.06 -2.77 -3.54
C VAL A 343 -24.42 -1.97 -2.40
N ILE A 344 -24.93 -0.77 -2.11
CA ILE A 344 -24.33 0.11 -1.10
C ILE A 344 -24.78 -0.26 0.32
N GLU A 345 -26.04 -0.69 0.51
CA GLU A 345 -26.56 -1.10 1.83
C GLU A 345 -25.82 -2.34 2.38
N ASN A 346 -25.33 -3.21 1.50
CA ASN A 346 -24.54 -4.38 1.89
C ASN A 346 -23.09 -4.05 2.30
N LEU A 347 -22.65 -2.79 2.16
CA LEU A 347 -21.28 -2.37 2.44
C LEU A 347 -21.23 -1.41 3.62
N HIS A 348 -20.52 -1.80 4.68
CA HIS A 348 -20.31 -0.98 5.88
C HIS A 348 -19.31 0.19 5.69
N ASP A 349 -18.85 0.45 4.47
CA ASP A 349 -17.74 1.38 4.17
C ASP A 349 -18.21 2.56 3.30
N HIS A 350 -19.19 3.31 3.82
CA HIS A 350 -19.83 4.42 3.09
C HIS A 350 -18.87 5.59 2.80
N GLU A 351 -17.92 5.86 3.70
CA GLU A 351 -16.94 6.95 3.56
C GLU A 351 -16.06 6.75 2.32
N ARG A 352 -15.46 5.55 2.15
CA ARG A 352 -14.60 5.29 0.99
C ARG A 352 -15.38 5.31 -0.32
N ILE A 353 -16.61 4.82 -0.32
CA ILE A 353 -17.48 4.87 -1.49
C ILE A 353 -17.72 6.33 -1.89
N PHE A 354 -18.12 7.17 -0.93
CA PHE A 354 -18.37 8.59 -1.15
C PHE A 354 -17.11 9.33 -1.63
N LEU A 355 -15.97 9.16 -0.97
CA LEU A 355 -14.72 9.81 -1.35
C LEU A 355 -14.28 9.41 -2.77
N GLY A 356 -14.46 8.14 -3.15
CA GLY A 356 -14.18 7.71 -4.52
C GLY A 356 -15.15 8.30 -5.55
N CYS A 357 -16.42 8.51 -5.19
CA CYS A 357 -17.34 9.25 -6.04
C CYS A 357 -16.89 10.71 -6.20
N PHE A 358 -16.50 11.37 -5.11
CA PHE A 358 -16.02 12.75 -5.11
C PHE A 358 -14.70 12.95 -5.88
N GLU A 359 -13.80 11.97 -5.89
CA GLU A 359 -12.57 12.04 -6.69
C GLU A 359 -12.87 11.97 -8.20
N ASN A 360 -13.86 11.16 -8.57
CA ASN A 360 -14.04 10.74 -9.94
C ASN A 360 -15.17 11.48 -10.68
N TYR A 361 -16.12 12.13 -9.99
CA TYR A 361 -17.30 12.70 -10.66
C TYR A 361 -16.94 13.67 -11.78
N LEU A 362 -15.87 14.47 -11.66
CA LEU A 362 -15.41 15.38 -12.72
C LEU A 362 -14.64 14.68 -13.86
N THR A 363 -14.09 13.50 -13.61
CA THR A 363 -13.29 12.74 -14.60
C THR A 363 -14.16 11.87 -15.52
N VAL A 364 -15.40 11.61 -15.11
CA VAL A 364 -16.35 10.80 -15.87
C VAL A 364 -16.92 11.64 -17.01
N ASN A 365 -16.95 11.07 -18.21
CA ASN A 365 -17.45 11.74 -19.41
C ASN A 365 -18.99 11.69 -19.48
N PHE A 366 -19.67 12.48 -18.66
CA PHE A 366 -21.11 12.73 -18.78
C PHE A 366 -21.39 14.08 -19.47
N SER A 367 -22.58 14.23 -20.06
CA SER A 367 -22.97 15.47 -20.75
C SER A 367 -23.72 16.40 -19.80
N ASP A 368 -23.16 17.59 -19.55
CA ASP A 368 -23.79 18.67 -18.76
C ASP A 368 -23.43 20.04 -19.34
N PRO A 369 -24.13 20.50 -20.38
CA PRO A 369 -23.80 21.77 -21.04
C PRO A 369 -24.07 23.01 -20.17
N SER A 370 -24.97 22.90 -19.18
CA SER A 370 -25.41 23.99 -18.31
C SER A 370 -24.78 23.98 -16.92
N PHE A 371 -23.89 23.03 -16.62
CA PHE A 371 -23.35 22.78 -15.27
C PHE A 371 -24.41 22.53 -14.18
N SER A 372 -25.65 22.23 -14.57
CA SER A 372 -26.78 22.11 -13.64
C SER A 372 -26.69 20.81 -12.85
N LYS A 373 -26.27 19.72 -13.51
CA LYS A 373 -26.10 18.40 -12.89
C LYS A 373 -24.99 18.43 -11.86
N ILE A 374 -23.88 19.09 -12.19
CA ILE A 374 -22.76 19.30 -11.25
C ILE A 374 -23.24 20.10 -10.03
N ASN A 375 -23.99 21.18 -10.22
CA ASN A 375 -24.51 21.97 -9.10
C ASN A 375 -25.40 21.13 -8.17
N HIS A 376 -26.30 20.30 -8.71
CA HIS A 376 -27.15 19.44 -7.90
C HIS A 376 -26.31 18.42 -7.11
N VAL A 377 -25.29 17.83 -7.73
CA VAL A 377 -24.37 16.91 -7.03
C VAL A 377 -23.61 17.62 -5.91
N LEU A 378 -23.18 18.87 -6.12
CA LEU A 378 -22.51 19.65 -5.08
C LEU A 378 -23.41 19.98 -3.90
N GLU A 379 -24.71 20.21 -4.11
CA GLU A 379 -25.69 20.35 -3.02
C GLU A 379 -25.79 19.06 -2.19
N TRP A 380 -25.82 17.90 -2.85
CA TRP A 380 -25.79 16.59 -2.16
C TRP A 380 -24.48 16.32 -1.43
N VAL A 381 -23.35 16.78 -1.96
CA VAL A 381 -22.04 16.72 -1.29
C VAL A 381 -22.03 17.62 -0.05
N ALA A 382 -22.58 18.83 -0.12
CA ALA A 382 -22.72 19.71 1.04
C ALA A 382 -23.64 19.10 2.10
N PHE A 383 -24.74 18.47 1.68
CA PHE A 383 -25.63 17.73 2.57
C PHE A 383 -24.92 16.56 3.27
N TYR A 384 -24.08 15.80 2.55
CA TYR A 384 -23.26 14.74 3.13
C TYR A 384 -22.37 15.27 4.27
N ASP A 385 -21.62 16.35 4.02
CA ASP A 385 -20.68 16.93 4.99
C ASP A 385 -21.41 17.43 6.25
N ILE A 386 -22.57 18.09 6.08
CA ILE A 386 -23.39 18.53 7.21
C ILE A 386 -23.87 17.32 8.03
N LEU A 387 -24.35 16.28 7.38
CA LEU A 387 -24.91 15.10 8.02
C LEU A 387 -23.84 14.28 8.75
N GLU A 388 -22.69 14.08 8.12
CA GLU A 388 -21.51 13.43 8.71
C GLU A 388 -21.00 14.22 9.91
N ALA A 389 -20.89 15.56 9.79
CA ALA A 389 -20.47 16.42 10.89
C ALA A 389 -21.44 16.39 12.08
N GLN A 390 -22.76 16.27 11.84
CA GLN A 390 -23.74 16.14 12.92
C GLN A 390 -23.70 14.76 13.57
N ALA A 391 -23.65 13.70 12.76
CA ALA A 391 -23.55 12.32 13.24
C ALA A 391 -22.32 12.13 14.15
N THR A 392 -21.17 12.67 13.73
CA THR A 392 -19.91 12.60 14.50
C THR A 392 -19.93 13.48 15.74
N ARG A 393 -20.33 14.75 15.64
CA ARG A 393 -20.32 15.68 16.79
C ARG A 393 -21.30 15.28 17.90
N LYS A 394 -22.49 14.81 17.54
CA LYS A 394 -23.53 14.40 18.50
C LYS A 394 -23.47 12.92 18.86
N SER A 395 -22.59 12.15 18.20
CA SER A 395 -22.54 10.68 18.31
C SER A 395 -23.89 10.01 17.99
N ASP A 396 -24.71 10.65 17.15
CA ASP A 396 -26.01 10.11 16.73
C ASP A 396 -25.83 9.29 15.46
N PHE A 397 -25.52 8.01 15.65
CA PHE A 397 -25.28 7.06 14.56
C PHE A 397 -26.56 6.67 13.81
N SER A 398 -27.75 7.07 14.27
CA SER A 398 -28.98 6.84 13.51
C SER A 398 -28.96 7.54 12.15
N LEU A 399 -28.25 8.69 12.08
CA LEU A 399 -28.07 9.49 10.88
C LEU A 399 -27.18 8.79 9.84
N MET A 400 -26.29 7.87 10.22
CA MET A 400 -25.36 7.21 9.30
C MET A 400 -26.09 6.46 8.16
N LYS A 401 -27.33 6.03 8.39
CA LYS A 401 -28.18 5.40 7.37
C LYS A 401 -28.46 6.30 6.17
N PHE A 402 -28.39 7.62 6.35
CA PHE A 402 -28.66 8.61 5.31
C PHE A 402 -27.41 9.01 4.52
N LEU A 403 -26.21 8.57 4.92
CA LEU A 403 -24.96 8.88 4.21
C LEU A 403 -24.86 8.22 2.83
N VAL A 404 -25.75 7.27 2.53
CA VAL A 404 -25.79 6.59 1.23
C VAL A 404 -26.47 7.44 0.16
N PHE A 405 -27.37 8.35 0.52
CA PHE A 405 -28.17 9.13 -0.46
C PHE A 405 -27.35 9.97 -1.44
N PRO A 406 -26.27 10.65 -1.02
CA PRO A 406 -25.39 11.39 -1.93
C PRO A 406 -24.76 10.49 -3.01
N CYS A 407 -24.52 9.20 -2.73
CA CYS A 407 -24.02 8.25 -3.73
C CYS A 407 -25.03 8.01 -4.87
N PHE A 408 -26.34 8.09 -4.59
CA PHE A 408 -27.38 8.00 -5.62
C PHE A 408 -27.44 9.24 -6.49
N ALA A 409 -27.19 10.42 -5.92
CA ALA A 409 -27.11 11.66 -6.69
C ALA A 409 -25.99 11.58 -7.74
N PHE A 410 -24.82 11.02 -7.40
CA PHE A 410 -23.75 10.77 -8.37
C PHE A 410 -24.19 9.85 -9.52
N HIS A 411 -24.98 8.81 -9.23
CA HIS A 411 -25.51 7.93 -10.28
C HIS A 411 -26.51 8.66 -11.20
N LEU A 412 -27.44 9.41 -10.62
CA LEU A 412 -28.50 10.11 -11.38
C LEU A 412 -27.92 11.20 -12.30
N TYR A 413 -26.97 11.98 -11.79
CA TYR A 413 -26.50 13.20 -12.46
C TYR A 413 -25.18 13.02 -13.21
N CYS A 414 -24.27 12.15 -12.74
CA CYS A 414 -22.92 12.00 -13.29
C CYS A 414 -22.66 10.64 -13.97
N SER A 415 -23.69 9.82 -14.24
CA SER A 415 -23.51 8.55 -14.95
C SER A 415 -23.28 8.75 -16.46
N ALA A 416 -22.41 7.91 -17.03
CA ALA A 416 -22.02 7.95 -18.44
C ALA A 416 -22.26 6.62 -19.16
N HIS A 417 -22.37 6.69 -20.48
CA HIS A 417 -22.45 5.51 -21.35
C HIS A 417 -21.03 4.98 -21.65
N GLY A 418 -20.57 4.02 -20.86
CA GLY A 418 -19.26 3.40 -21.06
C GLY A 418 -18.64 2.95 -19.75
N ARG A 419 -17.45 2.37 -19.81
CA ARG A 419 -16.66 2.10 -18.61
C ARG A 419 -15.84 3.35 -18.24
N PRO A 420 -16.08 3.99 -17.09
CA PRO A 420 -15.29 5.13 -16.65
C PRO A 420 -13.86 4.68 -16.29
N ARG A 421 -12.89 5.58 -16.51
CA ARG A 421 -11.54 5.41 -15.95
C ARG A 421 -11.57 6.02 -14.55
N LEU A 422 -11.43 5.16 -13.54
CA LEU A 422 -11.57 5.55 -12.14
C LEU A 422 -10.19 5.60 -11.48
N ASN A 423 -9.98 6.65 -10.69
CA ASN A 423 -8.84 6.83 -9.81
C ASN A 423 -9.22 6.48 -8.38
N PHE A 424 -8.24 6.04 -7.59
CA PHE A 424 -8.45 5.84 -6.16
C PHE A 424 -8.50 7.20 -5.44
N PRO A 425 -9.38 7.40 -4.44
CA PRO A 425 -9.47 8.65 -3.68
C PRO A 425 -8.19 8.88 -2.87
N ALA A 426 -7.27 9.65 -3.44
CA ALA A 426 -6.01 10.02 -2.80
C ALA A 426 -6.00 11.50 -2.38
N SER A 427 -6.73 12.37 -3.07
CA SER A 427 -6.72 13.81 -2.85
C SER A 427 -7.07 14.19 -1.41
N PHE A 428 -8.17 13.66 -0.86
CA PHE A 428 -8.62 13.96 0.49
C PHE A 428 -7.57 13.56 1.55
N TYR A 429 -6.99 12.37 1.40
CA TYR A 429 -5.93 11.90 2.28
C TYR A 429 -4.67 12.79 2.18
N GLU A 430 -4.26 13.15 0.96
CA GLU A 430 -3.11 14.02 0.75
C GLU A 430 -3.34 15.42 1.33
N MET A 431 -4.56 15.94 1.23
CA MET A 431 -4.93 17.24 1.80
C MET A 431 -4.95 17.20 3.32
N ASN A 432 -5.53 16.17 3.93
CA ASN A 432 -5.51 16.02 5.38
C ASN A 432 -4.08 15.84 5.92
N LYS A 433 -3.25 15.05 5.22
CA LYS A 433 -1.83 14.93 5.58
C LYS A 433 -1.11 16.27 5.49
N LYS A 434 -1.29 17.01 4.40
CA LYS A 434 -0.72 18.36 4.24
C LYS A 434 -1.23 19.29 5.34
N HIS A 435 -2.50 19.21 5.70
CA HIS A 435 -3.09 20.00 6.77
C HIS A 435 -2.44 19.70 8.12
N ASP A 436 -2.30 18.43 8.48
CA ASP A 436 -1.66 17.99 9.72
C ASP A 436 -0.18 18.40 9.77
N ASP A 437 0.55 18.20 8.68
CA ASP A 437 1.95 18.62 8.53
C ASP A 437 2.07 20.15 8.73
N LEU A 438 1.22 20.95 8.07
CA LEU A 438 1.18 22.42 8.22
C LEU A 438 0.75 22.85 9.63
N TYR A 439 -0.18 22.16 10.26
CA TYR A 439 -0.65 22.49 11.59
C TYR A 439 0.42 22.20 12.65
N SER A 440 1.13 21.08 12.53
CA SER A 440 2.26 20.75 13.41
C SER A 440 3.38 21.79 13.30
N LEU A 441 3.67 22.21 12.06
CA LEU A 441 4.62 23.26 11.76
C LEU A 441 4.20 24.61 12.34
N LEU A 442 2.91 24.95 12.25
CA LEU A 442 2.35 26.15 12.86
C LEU A 442 2.47 26.14 14.38
N LEU A 443 2.21 25.00 15.04
CA LEU A 443 2.40 24.87 16.48
C LEU A 443 3.87 25.03 16.88
N GLN A 444 4.79 24.43 16.12
CA GLN A 444 6.23 24.58 16.33
C GLN A 444 6.66 26.05 16.17
N ALA A 445 6.25 26.70 15.08
CA ALA A 445 6.53 28.12 14.85
C ALA A 445 5.95 29.01 15.96
N ARG A 446 4.72 28.76 16.41
CA ARG A 446 4.09 29.55 17.47
C ARG A 446 4.75 29.34 18.84
N SER A 447 5.30 28.17 19.12
CA SER A 447 6.02 27.90 20.38
C SER A 447 7.22 28.82 20.60
N THR A 448 7.74 29.42 19.53
CA THR A 448 8.84 30.40 19.57
C THR A 448 8.41 31.79 20.02
N LEU A 449 7.10 32.08 20.00
CA LEU A 449 6.57 33.38 20.38
C LEU A 449 6.34 33.44 21.90
N ARG A 450 6.74 34.56 22.50
CA ARG A 450 6.50 34.86 23.92
C ARG A 450 5.09 35.39 24.21
N ALA A 451 4.27 35.58 23.19
CA ALA A 451 2.92 36.13 23.28
C ALA A 451 1.91 35.22 22.58
N PHE A 452 0.69 35.16 23.15
CA PHE A 452 -0.41 34.42 22.52
C PHE A 452 -0.91 35.19 21.30
N VAL A 453 -0.86 34.55 20.12
CA VAL A 453 -1.42 35.09 18.87
C VAL A 453 -2.29 34.04 18.19
N PRO A 454 -3.58 34.31 17.88
CA PRO A 454 -4.44 33.37 17.18
C PRO A 454 -3.81 32.85 15.88
N ASN A 455 -4.02 31.56 15.54
CA ASN A 455 -3.37 30.91 14.39
C ASN A 455 -3.59 31.69 13.08
N LYS A 456 -4.80 32.21 12.88
CA LYS A 456 -5.15 33.00 11.70
C LYS A 456 -4.36 34.31 11.61
N THR A 457 -4.28 35.04 12.73
CA THR A 457 -3.52 36.30 12.83
C THR A 457 -2.02 36.04 12.65
N PHE A 458 -1.49 34.97 13.24
CA PHE A 458 -0.08 34.61 13.07
C PHE A 458 0.27 34.33 11.60
N VAL A 459 -0.52 33.51 10.90
CA VAL A 459 -0.24 33.12 9.52
C VAL A 459 -0.45 34.26 8.52
N LEU A 460 -1.50 35.07 8.71
CA LEU A 460 -1.87 36.12 7.75
C LEU A 460 -1.14 37.44 7.99
N GLU A 461 -0.84 37.78 9.24
CA GLU A 461 -0.31 39.11 9.60
C GLU A 461 1.15 39.04 10.04
N LEU A 462 1.54 38.14 10.95
CA LEU A 462 2.89 38.17 11.53
C LEU A 462 3.93 37.39 10.71
N CYS A 463 3.62 36.16 10.34
CA CYS A 463 4.54 35.24 9.68
C CYS A 463 5.05 35.76 8.33
N PRO A 464 4.23 36.39 7.46
CA PRO A 464 4.70 36.97 6.20
C PRO A 464 5.76 38.06 6.40
N PHE A 465 5.57 38.95 7.37
CA PHE A 465 6.56 39.98 7.70
C PHE A 465 7.80 39.39 8.35
N LEU A 466 7.67 38.36 9.21
CA LEU A 466 8.81 37.67 9.80
C LEU A 466 9.71 37.05 8.72
N VAL A 467 9.13 36.36 7.74
CA VAL A 467 9.87 35.80 6.59
C VAL A 467 10.55 36.90 5.76
N GLN A 468 9.92 38.07 5.63
CA GLN A 468 10.52 39.21 4.94
C GLN A 468 11.69 39.83 5.73
N ILE A 469 11.57 39.93 7.06
CA ILE A 469 12.64 40.44 7.93
C ILE A 469 13.84 39.49 7.94
N LEU A 470 13.62 38.18 7.88
CA LEU A 470 14.67 37.16 7.81
C LEU A 470 15.40 37.13 6.45
N ASN A 471 14.87 37.79 5.41
CA ASN A 471 15.46 37.86 4.07
C ASN A 471 15.84 39.31 3.67
N PRO A 472 16.84 39.93 4.34
CA PRO A 472 17.31 41.28 3.98
C PRO A 472 18.09 41.31 2.66
N HIS A 473 18.31 42.52 2.15
CA HIS A 473 19.16 42.76 0.98
C HIS A 473 20.64 42.59 1.31
N ILE A 474 21.19 41.40 1.06
CA ILE A 474 22.60 41.10 1.27
C ILE A 474 23.17 40.53 -0.03
N ARG A 475 24.21 41.19 -0.57
CA ARG A 475 24.94 40.68 -1.73
C ARG A 475 25.77 39.44 -1.35
N PRO A 476 25.92 38.45 -2.23
CA PRO A 476 26.67 37.22 -1.96
C PRO A 476 28.20 37.46 -2.08
N LEU A 477 28.73 38.44 -1.35
CA LEU A 477 30.16 38.77 -1.30
C LEU A 477 30.78 38.24 0.00
N SER A 478 32.12 38.14 0.09
CA SER A 478 32.81 37.81 1.35
C SER A 478 32.47 38.85 2.42
N CYS A 479 32.42 38.43 3.70
CA CYS A 479 32.01 39.31 4.80
C CYS A 479 32.87 40.58 4.93
N GLU A 480 34.11 40.53 4.43
CA GLU A 480 35.06 41.63 4.41
C GLU A 480 34.65 42.75 3.45
N LEU A 481 33.99 42.41 2.34
CA LEU A 481 33.55 43.34 1.28
C LEU A 481 32.13 43.88 1.47
N LEU A 482 31.44 43.49 2.56
CA LEU A 482 30.11 43.98 2.87
C LEU A 482 30.15 45.41 3.45
N SER A 483 29.20 46.24 3.04
CA SER A 483 28.99 47.56 3.63
C SER A 483 28.62 47.48 5.11
N LEU A 484 28.82 48.57 5.86
CA LEU A 484 28.49 48.64 7.30
C LEU A 484 27.00 48.33 7.56
N SER A 485 26.11 48.75 6.66
CA SER A 485 24.67 48.48 6.74
C SER A 485 24.33 47.01 6.48
N GLU A 486 24.98 46.38 5.49
CA GLU A 486 24.83 44.94 5.20
C GLU A 486 25.34 44.08 6.38
N LYS A 487 26.45 44.46 7.01
CA LYS A 487 26.99 43.78 8.22
C LYS A 487 26.03 43.88 9.41
N ASN A 488 25.43 45.05 9.63
CA ASN A 488 24.42 45.24 10.68
C ASN A 488 23.15 44.43 10.42
N ALA A 489 22.68 44.39 9.17
CA ALA A 489 21.54 43.56 8.77
C ALA A 489 21.81 42.06 8.98
N PHE A 490 23.02 41.60 8.65
CA PHE A 490 23.48 40.23 8.85
C PHE A 490 23.50 39.84 10.34
N SER A 491 24.08 40.68 11.21
CA SER A 491 24.07 40.45 12.67
C SER A 491 22.65 40.42 13.23
N ARG A 492 21.78 41.34 12.76
CA ARG A 492 20.39 41.41 13.21
C ARG A 492 19.60 40.15 12.86
N VAL A 493 19.81 39.57 11.67
CA VAL A 493 19.15 38.30 11.30
C VAL A 493 19.67 37.16 12.18
N ALA A 494 20.98 37.05 12.41
CA ALA A 494 21.55 36.02 13.27
C ALA A 494 20.99 36.10 14.71
N GLU A 495 20.82 37.31 15.25
CA GLU A 495 20.20 37.53 16.56
C GLU A 495 18.72 37.13 16.59
N LEU A 496 17.95 37.49 15.56
CA LEU A 496 16.53 37.13 15.44
C LEU A 496 16.34 35.61 15.35
N LEU A 497 17.17 34.92 14.57
CA LEU A 497 17.15 33.45 14.50
C LEU A 497 17.43 32.81 15.87
N CYS A 498 18.38 33.36 16.62
CA CYS A 498 18.64 32.91 17.99
C CYS A 498 17.46 33.21 18.94
N HIS A 499 16.82 34.37 18.81
CA HIS A 499 15.73 34.79 19.71
C HIS A 499 14.46 33.98 19.51
N TYR A 500 14.11 33.69 18.26
CA TYR A 500 12.95 32.87 17.90
C TYR A 500 13.28 31.39 17.76
N ASN A 501 14.48 30.94 18.12
CA ASN A 501 14.91 29.55 18.00
C ASN A 501 14.64 28.93 16.61
N ILE A 502 14.88 29.71 15.55
CA ILE A 502 14.76 29.31 14.15
C ILE A 502 16.16 29.00 13.64
N GLU A 503 16.33 27.90 12.90
CA GLU A 503 17.62 27.49 12.37
C GLU A 503 17.58 27.35 10.84
N PHE A 504 18.69 27.63 10.16
CA PHE A 504 18.87 27.25 8.77
C PHE A 504 19.49 25.85 8.73
N VAL A 505 18.74 24.89 8.18
CA VAL A 505 19.14 23.49 8.09
C VAL A 505 19.31 23.10 6.62
N PRO A 506 20.40 22.39 6.25
CA PRO A 506 20.56 21.88 4.90
C PRO A 506 19.54 20.77 4.64
N VAL A 507 18.65 20.99 3.67
CA VAL A 507 17.67 20.02 3.21
C VAL A 507 18.09 19.51 1.84
N HIS A 508 17.96 18.21 1.63
CA HIS A 508 18.25 17.59 0.35
C HIS A 508 16.98 17.59 -0.51
N MET A 509 16.95 18.39 -1.57
CA MET A 509 15.88 18.40 -2.56
C MET A 509 16.46 18.13 -3.96
N ASP A 510 15.94 17.12 -4.66
CA ASP A 510 16.22 16.81 -6.07
C ASP A 510 17.71 16.78 -6.46
N GLY A 511 18.57 16.24 -5.58
CA GLY A 511 20.01 16.09 -5.84
C GLY A 511 20.88 17.32 -5.52
N ALA A 512 20.29 18.43 -5.07
CA ALA A 512 20.99 19.62 -4.60
C ALA A 512 20.79 19.84 -3.08
N PHE A 513 21.76 20.48 -2.43
CA PHE A 513 21.62 20.95 -1.05
C PHE A 513 21.04 22.36 -1.06
N THR A 514 19.87 22.54 -0.46
CA THR A 514 19.25 23.85 -0.27
C THR A 514 19.09 24.12 1.22
N CYS A 515 19.39 25.35 1.66
CA CYS A 515 19.21 25.72 3.07
C CYS A 515 17.77 26.20 3.30
N ALA A 516 17.03 25.49 4.14
CA ALA A 516 15.65 25.82 4.53
C ALA A 516 15.57 26.25 6.00
N LEU A 517 14.54 27.04 6.35
CA LEU A 517 14.26 27.42 7.73
C LEU A 517 13.65 26.23 8.48
N GLN A 518 14.00 26.06 9.76
CA GLN A 518 13.35 25.12 10.67
C GLN A 518 12.88 25.90 11.92
N PRO A 519 11.56 25.99 12.19
CA PRO A 519 10.43 25.54 11.34
C PRO A 519 10.38 26.27 9.99
N ASP A 520 9.92 25.60 8.93
CA ASP A 520 9.77 26.15 7.58
C ASP A 520 8.64 27.18 7.48
N LEU A 521 8.96 28.42 7.81
CA LEU A 521 8.03 29.54 7.74
C LEU A 521 7.65 29.94 6.30
N GLU A 522 8.44 29.53 5.29
CA GLU A 522 8.12 29.83 3.89
C GLU A 522 6.89 29.04 3.45
N VAL A 523 6.80 27.76 3.83
CA VAL A 523 5.66 26.90 3.52
C VAL A 523 4.37 27.38 4.18
N LEU A 524 4.42 27.91 5.40
CA LEU A 524 3.24 28.49 6.06
C LEU A 524 2.71 29.75 5.37
N THR A 525 3.55 30.42 4.57
CA THR A 525 3.23 31.71 3.97
C THR A 525 3.22 31.66 2.45
N SER A 526 3.32 30.47 1.85
CA SER A 526 3.14 30.24 0.42
C SER A 526 1.65 30.16 0.10
N PHE A 527 1.07 31.28 -0.34
CA PHE A 527 -0.32 31.32 -0.79
C PHE A 527 -0.39 31.05 -2.30
N PRO A 528 -1.36 30.25 -2.78
CA PRO A 528 -1.48 29.88 -4.19
C PRO A 528 -1.87 31.04 -5.11
N VAL A 529 -2.25 32.19 -4.57
CA VAL A 529 -2.58 33.39 -5.34
C VAL A 529 -1.30 34.18 -5.59
N GLY A 530 -0.90 34.29 -6.85
CA GLY A 530 0.40 34.81 -7.32
C GLY A 530 0.72 36.24 -6.87
N GLY A 531 1.38 36.35 -5.71
CA GLY A 531 2.16 37.52 -5.36
C GLY A 531 3.52 37.50 -6.07
N PRO A 532 4.22 38.65 -6.14
CA PRO A 532 5.60 38.68 -6.63
C PRO A 532 6.45 37.68 -5.84
N PRO A 533 7.36 36.93 -6.51
CA PRO A 533 8.21 35.96 -5.83
C PRO A 533 8.96 36.65 -4.69
N ARG A 534 8.79 36.12 -3.47
CA ARG A 534 9.50 36.65 -2.31
C ARG A 534 11.00 36.49 -2.55
N ARG A 535 11.76 37.52 -2.19
CA ARG A 535 13.22 37.50 -2.28
C ARG A 535 13.75 36.39 -1.38
N ARG A 536 14.61 35.54 -1.93
CA ARG A 536 15.30 34.47 -1.20
C ARG A 536 16.78 34.79 -1.13
N LEU A 537 17.36 34.64 0.06
CA LEU A 537 18.82 34.66 0.23
C LEU A 537 19.45 33.50 -0.55
N THR A 538 20.65 33.70 -1.08
CA THR A 538 21.43 32.61 -1.68
C THR A 538 21.88 31.63 -0.59
N ASP A 539 22.04 30.35 -0.94
CA ASP A 539 22.40 29.31 0.05
C ASP A 539 23.74 29.61 0.75
N SER A 540 24.71 30.16 0.02
CA SER A 540 25.99 30.64 0.59
C SER A 540 25.83 31.70 1.70
N VAL A 541 24.82 32.57 1.60
CA VAL A 541 24.54 33.59 2.62
C VAL A 541 23.81 32.96 3.80
N LYS A 542 22.86 32.05 3.55
CA LYS A 542 22.13 31.31 4.61
C LYS A 542 23.07 30.47 5.48
N GLU A 543 24.03 29.76 4.88
CA GLU A 543 25.04 28.97 5.62
C GLU A 543 25.89 29.84 6.54
N ARG A 544 26.33 31.02 6.08
CA ARG A 544 27.13 31.94 6.89
C ARG A 544 26.31 32.53 8.05
N ILE A 545 25.05 32.88 7.82
CA ILE A 545 24.15 33.34 8.89
C ILE A 545 24.00 32.24 9.94
N SER A 546 23.84 30.98 9.51
CA SER A 546 23.75 29.82 10.40
C SER A 546 25.01 29.65 11.25
N GLN A 547 26.20 29.77 10.65
CA GLN A 547 27.48 29.69 11.38
C GLN A 547 27.64 30.81 12.43
N GLN A 548 27.23 32.03 12.11
CA GLN A 548 27.28 33.14 13.06
C GLN A 548 26.26 32.96 14.19
N ALA A 549 25.03 32.55 13.87
CA ALA A 549 24.00 32.26 14.86
C ALA A 549 24.46 31.13 15.82
N ALA A 550 25.08 30.08 15.29
CA ALA A 550 25.66 29.01 16.11
C ALA A 550 26.77 29.52 17.04
N SER A 551 27.66 30.39 16.54
CA SER A 551 28.72 31.02 17.35
C SER A 551 28.15 31.90 18.47
N GLN A 552 27.08 32.64 18.19
CA GLN A 552 26.38 33.47 19.18
C GLN A 552 25.66 32.62 20.24
N LYS A 553 25.02 31.50 19.85
CA LYS A 553 24.42 30.55 20.80
C LYS A 553 25.48 29.97 21.75
N LEU A 554 26.65 29.60 21.21
CA LEU A 554 27.77 29.05 21.99
C LEU A 554 28.35 30.06 22.99
N ASN A 555 28.45 31.33 22.58
CA ASN A 555 28.92 32.40 23.46
C ASN A 555 27.91 32.72 24.58
N LYS A 556 26.61 32.66 24.30
CA LYS A 556 25.56 32.83 25.32
C LYS A 556 25.50 31.67 26.33
N THR A 557 25.81 30.44 25.91
CA THR A 557 25.88 29.28 26.82
C THR A 557 27.15 29.24 27.66
N LYS A 558 28.20 29.96 27.26
CA LYS A 558 29.43 30.13 28.08
C LYS A 558 29.35 31.30 29.06
N ALA A 559 28.42 32.21 28.87
CA ALA A 559 28.28 33.45 29.65
C ALA A 559 27.16 33.40 30.71
N GLY A 560 26.34 32.35 30.72
CA GLY A 560 25.40 32.03 31.79
C GLY A 560 25.76 30.69 32.39
#